data_AF-A0A2T7EQJ3-F1
#
_entry.id   AF-A0A2T7EQJ3-F1
#
_cell.length_a   1.000
_cell.length_b   1.000
_cell.length_c   1.000
_cell.angle_alpha   90.00
_cell.angle_beta   90.00
_cell.angle_gamma   90.00
#
_symmetry.space_group_name_H-M   'P 1'
#
loop_
_entity.id
_entity.type
_entity.pdbx_description
1 polymer ?
#
loop_
_entity_poly.entity_id
_entity_poly.type
_entity_poly.pdbx_seq_one_letter_code
_entity_poly.pdbx_strand_id
1 'polypeptide(L)'
;MSKKRGLSLEEKREQMLQIFYESQDFYLVYFWSLPSCAGNQLRNTYNKLESDLSNSKKRYVELVEHRDNLKRGREDSEERESALEELKAVELHHKKLKEELAAYADSDPAAVEAMKDAIDVAHSAANRWTDNIFTLQQWCSTTFPQAKEQLEHMYREVGITEDFEYLQ
;
A
#
# COMPACT_ATOMS: atom_id res chain seq x y z
N MET A 1 37.89 -62.55 -50.46
CA MET A 1 37.40 -61.33 -49.78
C MET A 1 38.47 -60.89 -48.78
N SER A 2 39.30 -59.91 -49.14
CA SER A 2 40.42 -59.46 -48.29
C SER A 2 39.87 -58.77 -47.04
N LYS A 3 40.26 -59.21 -45.84
CA LYS A 3 39.91 -58.53 -44.58
C LYS A 3 40.46 -57.10 -44.64
N LYS A 4 39.60 -56.09 -44.58
CA LYS A 4 40.00 -54.67 -44.51
C LYS A 4 41.06 -54.51 -43.41
N ARG A 5 42.27 -54.11 -43.81
CA ARG A 5 43.38 -53.85 -42.88
C ARG A 5 43.18 -52.47 -42.25
N GLY A 6 42.52 -52.44 -41.10
CA GLY A 6 42.41 -51.25 -40.25
C GLY A 6 41.74 -50.04 -40.90
N LEU A 7 41.68 -48.95 -40.12
CA LEU A 7 41.22 -47.64 -40.58
C LEU A 7 42.40 -46.81 -41.08
N SER A 8 42.16 -46.02 -42.12
CA SER A 8 43.06 -44.96 -42.57
C SER A 8 43.19 -43.88 -41.50
N LEU A 9 44.22 -43.03 -41.65
CA LEU A 9 44.46 -41.93 -40.72
C LEU A 9 43.30 -40.93 -40.71
N GLU A 10 42.69 -40.67 -41.87
CA GLU A 10 41.55 -39.76 -41.99
C GLU A 10 40.29 -40.34 -41.34
N GLU A 11 39.99 -41.62 -41.57
CA GLU A 11 38.86 -42.30 -40.91
C GLU A 11 39.02 -42.33 -39.38
N LYS A 12 40.25 -42.52 -38.86
CA LYS A 12 40.51 -42.41 -37.42
C LYS A 12 40.29 -41.00 -36.91
N ARG A 13 40.71 -39.98 -37.66
CA ARG A 13 40.52 -38.57 -37.29
C ARG A 13 39.05 -38.20 -37.22
N GLU A 14 38.26 -38.59 -38.23
CA GLU A 14 36.82 -38.36 -38.26
C GLU A 14 36.11 -39.04 -37.08
N GLN A 15 36.44 -40.30 -36.78
CA GLN A 15 35.85 -41.00 -35.64
C GLN A 15 36.21 -40.37 -34.29
N MET A 16 37.46 -39.95 -34.10
CA MET A 16 37.89 -39.29 -32.86
C MET A 16 37.26 -37.89 -32.72
N LEU A 17 37.04 -37.17 -33.83
CA LEU A 17 36.30 -35.89 -33.83
C LEU A 17 34.82 -36.09 -33.50
N GLN A 18 34.19 -37.16 -33.99
CA GLN A 18 32.80 -37.48 -33.64
C GLN A 18 32.65 -37.68 -32.13
N ILE A 19 33.56 -38.42 -31.50
CA ILE A 19 33.58 -38.62 -30.03
C ILE A 19 33.75 -37.29 -29.29
N PHE A 20 34.60 -36.39 -29.80
CA PHE A 20 34.81 -35.07 -29.23
C PHE A 20 33.56 -34.17 -29.28
N TYR A 21 32.85 -34.16 -30.41
CA TYR A 21 31.59 -33.40 -30.53
C TYR A 21 30.49 -33.94 -29.62
N GLU A 22 30.47 -35.25 -29.37
CA GLU A 22 29.56 -35.88 -28.40
C GLU A 22 29.93 -35.55 -26.95
N SER A 23 31.22 -35.39 -26.63
CA SER A 23 31.69 -35.06 -25.26
C SER A 23 31.62 -33.58 -24.89
N GLN A 24 31.47 -32.67 -25.87
CA GLN A 24 31.36 -31.21 -25.69
C GLN A 24 32.53 -30.51 -24.96
N ASP A 25 33.74 -31.06 -25.01
CA ASP A 25 34.93 -30.45 -24.41
C ASP A 25 35.54 -29.35 -25.32
N PHE A 26 35.95 -28.18 -24.81
CA PHE A 26 36.23 -26.98 -25.65
C PHE A 26 37.72 -26.61 -25.88
N TYR A 27 38.71 -27.42 -25.48
CA TYR A 27 40.13 -27.05 -25.62
C TYR A 27 40.99 -28.14 -26.30
N LEU A 28 42.14 -27.72 -26.87
CA LEU A 28 43.17 -28.52 -27.56
C LEU A 28 43.08 -30.05 -27.36
N VAL A 29 42.83 -30.76 -28.46
CA VAL A 29 42.39 -32.15 -28.44
C VAL A 29 43.55 -33.14 -28.30
N TYR A 30 43.80 -33.58 -27.06
CA TYR A 30 44.65 -34.73 -26.75
C TYR A 30 43.76 -35.93 -26.41
N PHE A 31 43.97 -37.05 -27.09
CA PHE A 31 43.16 -38.25 -26.88
C PHE A 31 43.90 -39.30 -26.06
N TRP A 32 43.32 -39.69 -24.92
CA TRP A 32 43.78 -40.83 -24.12
C TRP A 32 42.58 -41.60 -23.57
N SER A 33 42.74 -42.91 -23.39
CA SER A 33 41.75 -43.76 -22.73
C SER A 33 42.44 -44.55 -21.62
N LEU A 34 42.00 -44.33 -20.38
CA LEU A 34 42.48 -45.10 -19.23
C LEU A 34 41.37 -46.05 -18.76
N PRO A 35 41.67 -47.33 -18.47
CA PRO A 35 40.69 -48.25 -17.90
C PRO A 35 40.01 -47.75 -16.62
N SER A 36 40.68 -46.86 -15.87
CA SER A 36 40.19 -46.25 -14.64
C SER A 36 39.18 -45.11 -14.85
N CYS A 37 39.01 -44.58 -16.07
CA CYS A 37 38.19 -43.39 -16.32
C CYS A 37 36.72 -43.60 -15.91
N ALA A 38 36.09 -44.68 -16.37
CA ALA A 38 34.71 -45.02 -16.01
C ALA A 38 34.54 -45.27 -14.51
N GLY A 39 35.51 -45.97 -13.89
CA GLY A 39 35.49 -46.24 -12.45
C GLY A 39 35.61 -44.97 -11.61
N ASN A 40 36.49 -44.04 -12.01
CA ASN A 40 36.67 -42.76 -11.33
C ASN A 40 35.44 -41.85 -11.49
N GLN A 41 34.83 -41.82 -12.69
CA GLN A 41 33.60 -41.08 -12.92
C GLN A 41 32.47 -41.60 -12.02
N LEU A 42 32.25 -42.92 -11.99
CA LEU A 42 31.24 -43.54 -11.12
C LEU A 42 31.48 -43.23 -9.64
N ARG A 43 32.74 -43.33 -9.19
CA ARG A 43 33.11 -43.01 -7.80
C ARG A 43 32.84 -41.55 -7.45
N ASN A 44 33.19 -40.63 -8.34
CA ASN A 44 32.92 -39.20 -8.13
C ASN A 44 31.41 -38.92 -8.07
N THR A 45 30.63 -39.51 -8.97
CA THR A 45 29.17 -39.36 -8.95
C THR A 45 28.56 -39.96 -7.69
N TYR A 46 29.05 -41.13 -7.25
CA TYR A 46 28.60 -41.77 -6.02
C TYR A 46 28.87 -40.88 -4.80
N ASN A 47 30.11 -40.41 -4.64
CA ASN A 47 30.48 -39.55 -3.52
C ASN A 47 29.66 -38.26 -3.48
N LYS A 48 29.38 -37.67 -4.65
CA LYS A 48 28.53 -36.48 -4.78
C LYS A 48 27.10 -36.78 -4.31
N LEU A 49 26.48 -37.85 -4.82
CA LEU A 49 25.14 -38.25 -4.44
C LEU A 49 25.03 -38.59 -2.95
N GLU A 50 26.06 -39.24 -2.39
CA GLU A 50 26.12 -39.55 -0.96
C GLU A 50 26.20 -38.28 -0.09
N SER A 51 27.01 -37.30 -0.51
CA SER A 51 27.08 -35.98 0.12
C SER A 51 25.75 -35.23 0.02
N ASP A 52 25.12 -35.20 -1.16
CA ASP A 52 23.85 -34.53 -1.39
C ASP A 52 22.71 -35.17 -0.59
N LEU A 53 22.69 -36.50 -0.48
CA LEU A 53 21.75 -37.24 0.35
C LEU A 53 21.94 -36.90 1.84
N SER A 54 23.18 -36.86 2.31
CA SER A 54 23.51 -36.49 3.68
C SER A 54 23.05 -35.07 4.01
N ASN A 55 23.34 -34.12 3.13
CA ASN A 55 22.92 -32.72 3.27
C ASN A 55 21.39 -32.57 3.26
N SER A 56 20.71 -33.27 2.35
CA SER A 56 19.25 -33.25 2.26
C SER A 56 18.59 -33.83 3.51
N LYS A 57 19.15 -34.92 4.07
CA LYS A 57 18.68 -35.50 5.32
C LYS A 57 18.84 -34.54 6.50
N LYS A 58 19.99 -33.87 6.62
CA LYS A 58 20.22 -32.86 7.65
C LYS A 58 19.19 -31.72 7.54
N ARG A 59 19.04 -31.18 6.33
CA ARG A 59 18.07 -30.11 6.06
C ARG A 59 16.63 -30.52 6.36
N TYR A 60 16.27 -31.76 6.06
CA TYR A 60 14.95 -32.29 6.41
C TYR A 60 14.71 -32.26 7.92
N VAL A 61 15.67 -32.74 8.72
CA VAL A 61 15.56 -32.73 10.19
C VAL A 61 15.44 -31.30 10.71
N GLU A 62 16.27 -30.39 10.23
CA GLU A 62 16.21 -28.96 10.60
C GLU A 62 14.85 -28.33 10.26
N LEU A 63 14.30 -28.63 9.08
CA LEU A 63 12.99 -28.11 8.66
C LEU A 63 11.84 -28.69 9.47
N VAL A 64 11.92 -29.96 9.87
CA VAL A 64 10.93 -30.58 10.75
C VAL A 64 10.96 -29.92 12.12
N GLU A 65 12.13 -29.74 12.71
CA GLU A 65 12.30 -29.05 13.98
C GLU A 65 11.80 -27.60 13.91
N HIS A 66 12.12 -26.87 12.84
CA HIS A 66 11.63 -25.51 12.64
C HIS A 66 10.10 -25.45 12.51
N ARG A 67 9.51 -26.38 11.77
CA ARG A 67 8.05 -26.50 11.64
C ARG A 67 7.38 -26.80 12.98
N ASP A 68 7.94 -27.69 13.79
CA ASP A 68 7.37 -28.02 15.10
C ASP A 68 7.54 -26.84 16.08
N ASN A 69 8.66 -26.11 16.02
CA ASN A 69 8.86 -24.89 16.78
C ASN A 69 7.86 -23.79 16.44
N LEU A 70 7.51 -23.61 15.15
CA LEU A 70 6.51 -22.64 14.69
C LEU A 70 5.07 -23.03 15.03
N LYS A 71 4.79 -24.33 15.17
CA LYS A 71 3.46 -24.83 15.55
C LYS A 71 3.14 -24.58 17.02
N ARG A 72 4.13 -24.58 17.91
CA ARG A 72 3.90 -24.32 19.35
C ARG A 72 3.19 -22.98 19.56
N GLY A 73 2.04 -23.01 20.23
CA GLY A 73 1.21 -21.83 20.47
C GLY A 73 0.40 -21.34 19.25
N ARG A 74 0.47 -22.05 18.12
CA ARG A 74 -0.38 -21.89 16.92
C ARG A 74 -1.00 -23.21 16.53
N GLU A 75 -1.25 -24.04 17.53
CA GLU A 75 -1.89 -25.33 17.35
C GLU A 75 -3.28 -25.12 16.75
N ASP A 76 -3.64 -25.95 15.78
CA ASP A 76 -4.96 -25.92 15.20
C ASP A 76 -5.93 -26.46 16.26
N SER A 77 -6.71 -25.55 16.85
CA SER A 77 -7.72 -25.83 17.86
C SER A 77 -9.00 -25.07 17.52
N GLU A 78 -10.14 -25.57 17.99
CA GLU A 78 -11.44 -24.92 17.80
C GLU A 78 -11.44 -23.52 18.44
N GLU A 79 -10.77 -23.33 19.58
CA GLU A 79 -10.66 -22.01 20.22
C GLU A 79 -9.88 -21.02 19.36
N ARG A 80 -8.80 -21.47 18.69
CA ARG A 80 -8.04 -20.61 17.78
C ARG A 80 -8.84 -20.23 16.55
N GLU A 81 -9.59 -21.18 15.99
CA GLU A 81 -10.47 -20.91 14.85
C GLU A 81 -11.54 -19.88 15.22
N SER A 82 -12.24 -20.08 16.35
CA SER A 82 -13.23 -19.13 16.88
C SER A 82 -12.61 -17.74 17.13
N ALA A 83 -11.44 -17.67 17.77
CA ALA A 83 -10.77 -16.39 18.04
C ALA A 83 -10.35 -15.66 16.75
N LEU A 84 -9.95 -16.39 15.70
CA LEU A 84 -9.63 -15.81 14.40
C LEU A 84 -10.87 -15.30 13.67
N GLU A 85 -12.01 -15.97 13.81
CA GLU A 85 -13.29 -15.49 13.29
C GLU A 85 -13.77 -14.24 14.01
N GLU A 86 -13.71 -14.23 15.34
CA GLU A 86 -14.02 -13.06 16.17
C GLU A 86 -13.13 -11.87 15.82
N LEU A 87 -11.82 -12.09 15.69
CA LEU A 87 -10.86 -11.05 15.30
C LEU A 87 -11.25 -10.41 13.97
N LYS A 88 -11.56 -11.24 12.95
CA LYS A 88 -12.00 -10.74 11.63
C LYS A 88 -13.29 -9.94 11.74
N ALA A 89 -14.25 -10.39 12.55
CA ALA A 89 -15.51 -9.69 12.75
C ALA A 89 -15.30 -8.33 13.41
N VAL A 90 -14.46 -8.26 14.45
CA VAL A 90 -14.11 -7.03 15.16
C VAL A 90 -13.34 -6.07 14.27
N GLU A 91 -12.36 -6.54 13.49
CA GLU A 91 -11.61 -5.72 12.54
C GLU A 91 -12.52 -5.09 11.49
N LEU A 92 -13.48 -5.87 10.96
CA LEU A 92 -14.47 -5.36 10.00
C LEU A 92 -15.37 -4.31 10.64
N HIS A 93 -15.84 -4.53 11.87
CA HIS A 93 -16.67 -3.57 12.59
C HIS A 93 -15.91 -2.28 12.89
N HIS A 94 -14.67 -2.40 13.37
CA HIS A 94 -13.80 -1.25 13.62
C HIS A 94 -13.55 -0.44 12.34
N LYS A 95 -13.33 -1.09 11.20
CA LYS A 95 -13.19 -0.42 9.91
C LYS A 95 -14.44 0.41 9.57
N LYS A 96 -15.63 -0.18 9.71
CA LYS A 96 -16.91 0.53 9.46
C LYS A 96 -17.09 1.74 10.37
N LEU A 97 -16.89 1.57 11.68
CA LEU A 97 -16.96 2.68 12.64
C LEU A 97 -15.98 3.80 12.30
N LYS A 98 -14.77 3.45 11.85
CA LYS A 98 -13.76 4.44 11.46
C LYS A 98 -14.16 5.21 10.20
N GLU A 99 -14.79 4.55 9.23
CA GLU A 99 -15.36 5.19 8.03
C GLU A 99 -16.54 6.10 8.41
N GLU A 100 -17.41 5.67 9.32
CA GLU A 100 -18.51 6.49 9.85
C GLU A 100 -17.98 7.72 10.60
N LEU A 101 -17.01 7.56 11.50
CA LEU A 101 -16.40 8.68 12.22
C LEU A 101 -15.74 9.69 11.26
N ALA A 102 -15.12 9.22 10.18
CA ALA A 102 -14.56 10.10 9.16
C ALA A 102 -15.63 10.93 8.45
N ALA A 103 -16.83 10.39 8.24
CA ALA A 103 -17.95 11.14 7.66
C ALA A 103 -18.43 12.28 8.58
N TYR A 104 -18.24 12.15 9.90
CA TYR A 104 -18.59 13.18 10.89
C TYR A 104 -17.40 14.05 11.30
N ALA A 105 -16.26 13.98 10.60
CA ALA A 105 -15.06 14.72 10.97
C ALA A 105 -15.28 16.25 11.04
N ASP A 106 -16.14 16.78 10.17
CA ASP A 106 -16.47 18.21 10.11
C ASP A 106 -17.61 18.62 11.06
N SER A 107 -18.24 17.65 11.74
CA SER A 107 -19.38 17.86 12.65
C SER A 107 -18.95 17.92 14.12
N ASP A 108 -17.84 18.60 14.41
CA ASP A 108 -17.39 18.81 15.79
C ASP A 108 -18.43 19.61 16.59
N PRO A 109 -19.04 19.03 17.65
CA PRO A 109 -20.03 19.73 18.47
C PRO A 109 -19.50 21.04 19.06
N ALA A 110 -18.20 21.10 19.40
CA ALA A 110 -17.59 22.31 19.93
C ALA A 110 -17.52 23.42 18.87
N ALA A 111 -17.19 23.07 17.62
CA ALA A 111 -17.18 24.01 16.51
C ALA A 111 -18.60 24.51 16.17
N VAL A 112 -19.60 23.62 16.19
CA VAL A 112 -21.01 23.99 15.97
C VAL A 112 -21.50 24.94 17.06
N GLU A 113 -21.18 24.68 18.33
CA GLU A 113 -21.59 25.55 19.42
C GLU A 113 -20.92 26.92 19.35
N ALA A 114 -19.61 26.95 19.08
CA ALA A 114 -18.89 28.22 18.87
C ALA A 114 -19.47 29.03 17.69
N MET A 115 -19.95 28.35 16.65
CA MET A 115 -20.61 29.01 15.51
C MET A 115 -21.95 29.63 15.92
N LYS A 116 -22.76 28.96 16.77
CA LYS A 116 -24.02 29.53 17.28
C LYS A 116 -23.76 30.75 18.15
N ASP A 117 -22.80 30.68 19.07
CA ASP A 117 -22.42 31.82 19.91
C ASP A 117 -21.97 33.02 19.06
N ALA A 118 -21.19 32.77 18.00
CA ALA A 118 -20.76 33.81 17.08
C ALA A 118 -21.93 34.41 16.27
N ILE A 119 -22.90 33.58 15.87
CA ILE A 119 -24.13 34.03 15.20
C ILE A 119 -24.93 34.95 16.12
N ASP A 120 -25.11 34.61 17.39
CA ASP A 120 -25.85 35.43 18.35
C ASP A 120 -25.21 36.82 18.55
N VAL A 121 -23.87 36.85 18.64
CA VAL A 121 -23.10 38.09 18.72
C VAL A 121 -23.24 38.91 17.43
N ALA A 122 -23.09 38.29 16.26
CA ALA A 122 -23.20 38.96 14.98
C ALA A 122 -24.61 39.51 14.73
N HIS A 123 -25.64 38.73 15.09
CA HIS A 123 -27.05 39.12 14.99
C HIS A 123 -27.35 40.34 15.86
N SER A 124 -26.94 40.29 17.14
CA SER A 124 -27.09 41.41 18.07
C SER A 124 -26.33 42.65 17.58
N ALA A 125 -25.13 42.48 17.03
CA ALA A 125 -24.33 43.58 16.50
C ALA A 125 -24.97 44.20 15.24
N ALA A 126 -25.49 43.38 14.32
CA ALA A 126 -26.18 43.86 13.12
C ALA A 126 -27.41 44.69 13.49
N ASN A 127 -28.26 44.17 14.38
CA ASN A 127 -29.45 44.89 14.85
C ASN A 127 -29.11 46.18 15.59
N ARG A 128 -27.99 46.22 16.34
CA ARG A 128 -27.50 47.45 16.96
C ARG A 128 -27.00 48.48 15.95
N TRP A 129 -26.41 48.06 14.83
CA TRP A 129 -26.07 48.97 13.74
C TRP A 129 -27.32 49.44 12.99
N THR A 130 -28.33 48.60 12.84
CA THR A 130 -29.67 48.98 12.35
C THR A 130 -30.28 50.08 13.22
N ASP A 131 -30.24 49.95 14.55
CA ASP A 131 -30.67 51.02 15.49
C ASP A 131 -29.92 52.34 15.23
N ASN A 132 -28.60 52.25 15.07
CA ASN A 132 -27.76 53.43 14.85
C ASN A 132 -28.10 54.13 13.53
N ILE A 133 -28.35 53.36 12.46
CA ILE A 133 -28.74 53.88 11.14
C ILE A 133 -30.07 54.64 11.25
N PHE A 134 -31.09 54.04 11.87
CA PHE A 134 -32.39 54.68 12.06
C PHE A 134 -32.30 55.91 12.96
N THR A 135 -31.50 55.84 14.02
CA THR A 135 -31.26 56.99 14.91
C THR A 135 -30.62 58.16 14.16
N LEU A 136 -29.61 57.89 13.32
CA LEU A 136 -28.98 58.90 12.47
C LEU A 136 -29.95 59.51 11.47
N GLN A 137 -30.76 58.67 10.83
CA GLN A 137 -31.78 59.11 9.87
C GLN A 137 -32.80 60.03 10.55
N GLN A 138 -33.29 59.64 11.73
CA GLN A 138 -34.22 60.44 12.52
C GLN A 138 -33.58 61.77 12.94
N TRP A 139 -32.38 61.76 13.53
CA TRP A 139 -31.70 62.96 13.99
C TRP A 139 -31.36 63.94 12.86
N CYS A 140 -30.91 63.44 11.70
CA CYS A 140 -30.64 64.28 10.54
C CYS A 140 -31.93 64.94 10.03
N SER A 141 -33.03 64.19 9.96
CA SER A 141 -34.32 64.72 9.52
C SER A 141 -34.88 65.82 10.43
N THR A 142 -34.64 65.75 11.74
CA THR A 142 -35.12 66.75 12.71
C THR A 142 -34.20 67.95 12.85
N THR A 143 -32.88 67.73 12.81
CA THR A 143 -31.88 68.78 13.08
C THR A 143 -31.47 69.53 11.80
N PHE A 144 -31.43 68.84 10.66
CA PHE A 144 -31.01 69.38 9.37
C PHE A 144 -32.00 69.01 8.25
N PRO A 145 -33.21 69.62 8.21
CA PRO A 145 -34.25 69.26 7.24
C PRO A 145 -33.79 69.37 5.78
N GLN A 146 -32.85 70.28 5.52
CA GLN A 146 -32.27 70.55 4.19
C GLN A 146 -31.37 69.41 3.69
N ALA A 147 -30.80 68.61 4.60
CA ALA A 147 -29.90 67.49 4.28
C ALA A 147 -30.62 66.14 4.17
N LYS A 148 -31.92 66.10 4.49
CA LYS A 148 -32.72 64.87 4.52
C LYS A 148 -32.71 64.12 3.17
N GLU A 149 -33.02 64.81 2.07
CA GLU A 149 -33.04 64.19 0.74
C GLU A 149 -31.66 63.68 0.30
N GLN A 150 -30.59 64.41 0.66
CA GLN A 150 -29.22 63.98 0.36
C GLN A 150 -28.84 62.71 1.12
N LEU A 151 -29.23 62.60 2.39
CA LEU A 151 -28.99 61.39 3.19
C LEU A 151 -29.78 60.20 2.65
N GLU A 152 -31.07 60.38 2.31
CA GLU A 152 -31.91 59.32 1.73
C GLU A 152 -31.41 58.86 0.37
N HIS A 153 -30.86 59.75 -0.45
CA HIS A 153 -30.21 59.39 -1.71
C HIS A 153 -28.96 58.55 -1.46
N MET A 154 -28.07 59.00 -0.56
CA MET A 154 -26.86 58.27 -0.22
C MET A 154 -27.16 56.88 0.33
N TYR A 155 -28.14 56.74 1.22
CA TYR A 155 -28.59 55.46 1.76
C TYR A 155 -29.07 54.51 0.66
N ARG A 156 -29.88 55.00 -0.28
CA ARG A 156 -30.31 54.20 -1.44
C ARG A 156 -29.14 53.75 -2.32
N GLU A 157 -28.16 54.61 -2.55
CA GLU A 157 -26.96 54.26 -3.34
C GLU A 157 -26.13 53.14 -2.69
N VAL A 158 -26.07 53.10 -1.36
CA VAL A 158 -25.37 52.03 -0.61
C VAL A 158 -26.25 50.82 -0.30
N GLY A 159 -27.49 50.78 -0.80
CA GLY A 159 -28.41 49.64 -0.66
C GLY A 159 -29.22 49.63 0.64
N ILE A 160 -29.29 50.74 1.38
CA ILE A 160 -30.22 50.92 2.50
C ILE A 160 -31.53 51.46 1.92
N THR A 161 -32.45 50.54 1.67
CA THR A 161 -33.76 50.77 1.05
C THR A 161 -34.89 50.75 2.08
N GLU A 162 -36.14 50.99 1.67
CA GLU A 162 -37.31 51.05 2.57
C GLU A 162 -37.65 49.71 3.24
N ASP A 163 -37.18 48.60 2.65
CA ASP A 163 -37.26 47.24 3.16
C ASP A 163 -36.10 46.85 4.08
N PHE A 164 -35.18 47.77 4.38
CA PHE A 164 -34.13 47.55 5.37
C PHE A 164 -34.74 47.46 6.77
N GLU A 165 -34.67 46.29 7.38
CA GLU A 165 -35.25 45.98 8.69
C GLU A 165 -34.27 45.19 9.57
N TYR A 166 -34.65 44.98 10.82
CA TYR A 166 -33.94 44.08 11.73
C TYR A 166 -33.89 42.66 11.18
N LEU A 167 -32.76 42.00 11.45
CA LEU A 167 -32.66 40.55 11.29
C LEU A 167 -33.51 39.87 12.38
N GLN A 168 -34.19 38.79 11.98
CA GLN A 168 -35.03 37.94 12.84
C GLN A 168 -34.25 36.73 13.35
#